data_AF-A0A659QJ64-F1
#
_entry.id   AF-A0A659QJ64-F1
#
_cell.length_a   1.000
_cell.length_b   1.000
_cell.length_c   1.000
_cell.angle_alpha   90.00
_cell.angle_beta   90.00
_cell.angle_gamma   90.00
#
_symmetry.space_group_name_H-M   'P 1'
#
loop_
_entity.id
_entity.type
_entity.pdbx_description
1 polymer ?
#
loop_
_entity_poly.entity_id
_entity_poly.type
_entity_poly.pdbx_seq_one_letter_code
_entity_poly.pdbx_strand_id
1 'polypeptide(L)'
;MLPSVVSRQVADSVASFLRAAFPLNSPLFNGEENNNVSMLEQFLSQPETLLKGPYLSAQLPFRKSDLPLNFFPNLTLPFPPHAHQAQAFQRLGIETPQPTLVATGTGSGKTECFMFPLLNHCAGASEAGVTAVSLSPLDAQA
;
A
#
# COMPACT_ATOMS: atom_id res chain seq x y z
N MET A 1 24.60 5.19 -1.41
CA MET A 1 24.60 3.74 -1.14
C MET A 1 24.20 2.99 -2.41
N LEU A 2 24.87 1.89 -2.74
CA LEU A 2 24.50 1.06 -3.89
C LEU A 2 23.30 0.17 -3.51
N PRO A 3 22.16 0.20 -4.24
CA PRO A 3 20.98 -0.61 -3.91
C PRO A 3 21.29 -2.11 -3.78
N SER A 4 22.21 -2.63 -4.58
CA SER A 4 22.66 -4.04 -4.52
C SER A 4 23.43 -4.39 -3.24
N VAL A 5 24.03 -3.41 -2.57
CA VAL A 5 24.70 -3.62 -1.27
C VAL A 5 23.66 -3.60 -0.15
N VAL A 6 22.74 -2.63 -0.17
CA VAL A 6 21.66 -2.53 0.82
C VAL A 6 20.77 -3.78 0.79
N SER A 7 20.42 -4.28 -0.40
CA SER A 7 19.62 -5.49 -0.53
C SER A 7 20.26 -6.71 0.14
N ARG A 8 21.59 -6.85 0.06
CA ARG A 8 22.33 -7.93 0.74
C ARG A 8 22.33 -7.74 2.25
N GLN A 9 22.58 -6.52 2.73
CA GLN A 9 22.54 -6.22 4.17
C GLN A 9 21.16 -6.49 4.79
N VAL A 10 20.07 -6.18 4.06
CA VAL A 10 18.71 -6.51 4.49
C VAL A 10 18.52 -8.04 4.53
N ALA A 11 18.98 -8.77 3.52
CA ALA A 11 18.93 -10.23 3.50
C ALA A 11 19.61 -10.85 4.73
N ASP A 12 20.84 -10.41 5.01
CA ASP A 12 21.64 -10.90 6.13
C ASP A 12 20.99 -10.55 7.48
N SER A 13 20.38 -9.37 7.57
CA SER A 13 19.68 -8.91 8.77
C SER A 13 18.41 -9.71 9.03
N VAL A 14 17.60 -9.98 8.00
CA VAL A 14 16.40 -10.83 8.11
C VAL A 14 16.80 -12.26 8.47
N ALA A 15 17.84 -12.82 7.83
CA ALA A 15 18.35 -14.14 8.16
C ALA A 15 18.81 -14.22 9.63
N SER A 16 19.54 -13.22 10.10
CA SER A 16 19.99 -13.14 11.49
C SER A 16 18.83 -13.02 12.47
N PHE A 17 17.80 -12.24 12.13
CA PHE A 17 16.58 -12.16 12.92
C PHE A 17 15.86 -13.50 12.99
N LEU A 18 15.69 -14.21 11.87
CA LEU A 18 15.03 -15.52 11.86
C LEU A 18 15.77 -16.54 12.72
N ARG A 19 17.11 -16.56 12.68
CA ARG A 19 17.93 -17.41 13.57
C ARG A 19 17.67 -17.13 15.04
N ALA A 20 17.57 -15.85 15.42
CA ALA A 20 17.35 -15.46 16.81
C ALA A 20 15.90 -15.68 17.28
N ALA A 21 14.92 -15.42 16.41
CA ALA A 21 13.50 -15.46 16.75
C ALA A 21 12.90 -16.87 16.72
N PHE A 22 13.49 -17.79 15.93
CA PHE A 22 12.96 -19.14 15.73
C PHE A 22 14.01 -20.23 16.04
N PRO A 23 14.38 -20.43 17.33
CA PRO A 23 15.23 -21.55 17.71
C PRO A 23 14.48 -22.88 17.49
N LEU A 24 14.84 -23.60 16.43
CA LEU A 24 14.26 -24.89 16.08
C LEU A 24 14.93 -26.00 16.89
N ASN A 25 14.37 -26.31 18.07
CA ASN A 25 14.97 -27.27 19.02
C ASN A 25 14.45 -28.71 18.88
N SER A 26 13.42 -28.95 18.07
CA SER A 26 12.88 -30.30 17.87
C SER A 26 13.82 -31.14 16.99
N PRO A 27 14.04 -32.44 17.28
CA PRO A 27 14.96 -33.32 16.55
C PRO A 27 14.74 -33.34 15.02
N LEU A 28 13.50 -33.22 14.58
CA LEU A 28 13.13 -33.18 13.16
C LEU A 28 13.63 -31.91 12.44
N PHE A 29 13.87 -30.83 13.17
CA PHE A 29 14.15 -29.50 12.63
C PHE A 29 15.53 -28.95 13.03
N ASN A 30 16.11 -29.45 14.12
CA ASN A 30 17.39 -28.99 14.67
C ASN A 30 18.61 -29.53 13.90
N GLY A 31 18.43 -30.55 13.08
CA GLY A 31 19.46 -31.12 12.22
C GLY A 31 20.15 -32.37 12.78
N GLU A 32 19.75 -32.88 13.96
CA GLU A 32 20.30 -34.11 14.54
C GLU A 32 20.27 -35.29 13.57
N GLU A 33 19.20 -35.42 12.78
CA GLU A 33 19.03 -36.47 11.77
C GLU A 33 19.59 -36.08 10.38
N ASN A 34 20.10 -34.86 10.19
CA ASN A 34 20.48 -34.29 8.90
C ASN A 34 21.89 -33.65 8.92
N ASN A 35 22.93 -34.46 9.18
CA ASN A 35 24.33 -34.02 9.21
C ASN A 35 24.59 -32.78 10.11
N ASN A 36 23.78 -32.60 11.15
CA ASN A 36 23.81 -31.45 12.05
C ASN A 36 23.52 -30.10 11.38
N VAL A 37 22.77 -30.10 10.26
CA VAL A 37 22.29 -28.89 9.58
C VAL A 37 20.79 -28.72 9.82
N SER A 38 20.43 -27.68 10.58
CA SER A 38 19.02 -27.40 10.90
C SER A 38 18.22 -27.03 9.65
N MET A 39 16.90 -27.28 9.68
CA MET A 39 16.00 -26.91 8.59
C MET A 39 16.04 -25.41 8.30
N LEU A 40 16.22 -24.57 9.32
CA LEU A 40 16.35 -23.13 9.14
C LEU A 40 17.62 -22.77 8.37
N GLU A 41 18.77 -23.37 8.68
CA GLU A 41 19.99 -23.12 7.92
C GLU A 41 19.90 -23.65 6.47
N GLN A 42 19.25 -24.81 6.26
CA GLN A 42 18.96 -25.30 4.91
C GLN A 42 18.07 -24.31 4.14
N PHE A 43 17.03 -23.77 4.77
CA PHE A 43 16.17 -22.76 4.18
C PHE A 43 16.95 -21.48 3.84
N LEU A 44 17.76 -20.96 4.77
CA LEU A 44 18.50 -19.71 4.59
C LEU A 44 19.67 -19.81 3.60
N SER A 45 20.25 -21.00 3.43
CA SER A 45 21.37 -21.23 2.50
C SER A 45 20.94 -21.46 1.05
N GLN A 46 19.68 -21.83 0.83
CA GLN A 46 19.12 -21.96 -0.52
C GLN A 46 18.92 -20.57 -1.14
N PRO A 47 19.47 -20.31 -2.34
CA PRO A 47 19.17 -19.08 -3.05
C PRO A 47 17.67 -18.91 -3.30
N GLU A 48 17.18 -17.68 -3.23
CA GLU A 48 15.79 -17.31 -3.54
C GLU A 48 14.67 -17.86 -2.63
N THR A 49 14.98 -18.53 -1.52
CA THR A 49 13.98 -18.99 -0.54
C THR A 49 13.57 -17.88 0.42
N LEU A 50 14.53 -17.13 0.96
CA LEU A 50 14.30 -16.02 1.87
C LEU A 50 13.89 -14.75 1.12
N LEU A 51 14.66 -14.40 0.09
CA LEU A 51 14.45 -13.21 -0.73
C LEU A 51 14.73 -13.53 -2.20
N LYS A 52 13.85 -13.06 -3.08
CA LYS A 52 14.02 -13.19 -4.53
C LYS A 52 15.01 -12.19 -5.16
N GLY A 53 15.62 -11.34 -4.33
CA GLY A 53 16.53 -10.27 -4.77
C GLY A 53 15.83 -8.91 -4.95
N PRO A 54 16.58 -7.88 -5.38
CA PRO A 54 16.04 -6.56 -5.58
C PRO A 54 15.23 -6.50 -6.88
N TYR A 55 13.96 -6.13 -6.77
CA TYR A 55 13.13 -5.82 -7.92
C TYR A 55 13.23 -4.33 -8.25
N LEU A 56 13.54 -4.00 -9.50
CA LEU A 56 13.40 -2.65 -10.01
C LEU A 56 12.01 -2.49 -10.63
N SER A 57 11.18 -1.64 -10.03
CA SER A 57 9.91 -1.24 -10.63
C SER A 57 10.07 0.11 -11.29
N ALA A 58 9.94 0.15 -12.61
CA ALA A 58 9.88 1.39 -13.38
C ALA A 58 8.44 1.62 -13.83
N GLN A 59 7.62 2.18 -12.94
CA GLN A 59 6.24 2.54 -13.27
C GLN A 59 6.21 3.94 -13.89
N LEU A 60 5.46 4.10 -14.97
CA LEU A 60 5.16 5.42 -15.50
C LEU A 60 4.29 6.19 -14.51
N PRO A 61 4.50 7.51 -14.35
CA PRO A 61 3.65 8.31 -13.49
C PRO A 61 2.21 8.29 -13.99
N PHE A 62 1.25 8.29 -13.05
CA PHE A 62 -0.16 8.39 -13.41
C PHE A 62 -0.45 9.73 -14.11
N ARG A 63 -1.21 9.67 -15.20
CA ARG A 63 -1.60 10.85 -15.99
C ARG A 63 -2.24 11.90 -15.09
N LYS A 64 -1.76 13.14 -15.14
CA LYS A 64 -2.40 14.29 -14.49
C LYS A 64 -3.66 14.69 -15.25
N SER A 65 -4.63 15.27 -14.55
CA SER A 65 -5.84 15.77 -15.17
C SER A 65 -5.60 17.12 -15.82
N ASP A 66 -6.17 17.33 -17.01
CA ASP A 66 -6.26 18.65 -17.65
C ASP A 66 -7.56 19.39 -17.27
N LEU A 67 -8.37 18.80 -16.39
CA LEU A 67 -9.63 19.38 -15.94
C LEU A 67 -9.41 20.54 -14.95
N PRO A 68 -10.30 21.56 -14.93
CA PRO A 68 -10.29 22.62 -13.93
C PRO A 68 -10.34 22.09 -12.49
N LEU A 69 -9.61 22.72 -11.56
CA LEU A 69 -9.48 22.25 -10.17
C LEU A 69 -10.68 22.58 -9.26
N ASN A 70 -11.69 23.29 -9.77
CA ASN A 70 -12.86 23.76 -9.03
C ASN A 70 -13.95 22.68 -8.90
N PHE A 71 -13.57 21.48 -8.45
CA PHE A 71 -14.51 20.37 -8.26
C PHE A 71 -15.40 20.52 -7.03
N PHE A 72 -14.95 21.28 -6.03
CA PHE A 72 -15.54 21.29 -4.69
C PHE A 72 -15.78 22.73 -4.24
N PRO A 73 -17.01 23.11 -3.86
CA PRO A 73 -17.30 24.45 -3.35
C PRO A 73 -16.70 24.71 -1.96
N ASN A 74 -16.54 23.66 -1.14
CA ASN A 74 -16.15 23.79 0.26
C ASN A 74 -14.68 23.42 0.52
N LEU A 75 -13.93 23.04 -0.53
CA LEU A 75 -12.57 22.54 -0.39
C LEU A 75 -11.68 22.94 -1.58
N THR A 76 -10.46 23.35 -1.27
CA THR A 76 -9.42 23.56 -2.29
C THR A 76 -8.50 22.35 -2.35
N LEU A 77 -8.26 21.82 -3.55
CA LEU A 77 -7.32 20.73 -3.74
C LEU A 77 -5.87 21.21 -3.56
N PRO A 78 -5.05 20.52 -2.75
CA PRO A 78 -3.65 20.92 -2.52
C PRO A 78 -2.72 20.59 -3.68
N PHE A 79 -3.17 19.81 -4.66
CA PHE A 79 -2.40 19.40 -5.83
C PHE A 79 -3.30 19.12 -7.03
N PRO A 80 -2.77 19.20 -8.27
CA PRO A 80 -3.50 18.74 -9.45
C PRO A 80 -3.77 17.23 -9.36
N PRO A 81 -5.04 16.80 -9.46
CA PRO A 81 -5.40 15.40 -9.37
C PRO A 81 -4.92 14.61 -10.57
N HIS A 82 -4.80 13.29 -10.40
CA HIS A 82 -4.67 12.38 -11.53
C HIS A 82 -5.96 12.34 -12.35
N ALA A 83 -5.87 11.95 -13.62
CA ALA A 83 -7.01 11.93 -14.54
C ALA A 83 -8.19 11.10 -13.99
N HIS A 84 -7.91 9.95 -13.38
CA HIS A 84 -8.95 9.09 -12.77
C HIS A 84 -9.60 9.71 -11.53
N GLN A 85 -8.83 10.44 -10.71
CA GLN A 85 -9.35 11.18 -9.55
C GLN A 85 -10.29 12.29 -10.03
N ALA A 86 -9.88 13.07 -11.03
CA ALA A 86 -10.70 14.14 -11.57
C ALA A 86 -12.03 13.62 -12.17
N GLN A 87 -11.99 12.49 -12.89
CA GLN A 87 -13.20 11.82 -13.37
C GLN A 87 -14.12 11.38 -12.21
N ALA A 88 -13.55 10.86 -11.12
CA ALA A 88 -14.33 10.52 -9.93
C ALA A 88 -14.93 11.79 -9.29
N PHE A 89 -14.18 12.89 -9.20
CA PHE A 89 -14.66 14.15 -8.64
C PHE A 89 -15.81 14.76 -9.44
N GLN A 90 -15.78 14.68 -10.77
CA GLN A 90 -16.92 15.13 -11.59
C GLN A 90 -18.21 14.35 -11.32
N ARG A 91 -18.10 13.09 -10.88
CA ARG A 91 -19.26 12.23 -10.58
C ARG A 91 -19.73 12.36 -9.15
N LEU A 92 -18.79 12.55 -8.22
CA LEU A 92 -19.02 12.50 -6.78
C LEU A 92 -19.10 13.88 -6.11
N GLY A 93 -18.52 14.92 -6.72
CA GLY A 93 -18.47 16.29 -6.20
C GLY A 93 -19.65 17.17 -6.59
N ILE A 94 -20.60 16.64 -7.37
CA ILE A 94 -21.84 17.33 -7.74
C ILE A 94 -22.89 17.24 -6.62
N GLU A 95 -23.93 18.07 -6.70
CA GLU A 95 -25.02 18.14 -5.70
C GLU A 95 -25.68 16.78 -5.42
N THR A 96 -25.86 15.96 -6.47
CA THR A 96 -26.35 14.58 -6.34
C THR A 96 -25.28 13.60 -6.85
N PRO A 97 -24.44 13.04 -5.97
CA PRO A 97 -23.36 12.13 -6.35
C PRO A 97 -23.85 10.89 -7.10
N GLN A 98 -23.11 10.47 -8.13
CA GLN A 98 -23.42 9.25 -8.89
C GLN A 98 -22.68 8.03 -8.33
N PRO A 99 -23.31 6.83 -8.32
CA PRO A 99 -22.60 5.58 -8.00
C PRO A 99 -21.36 5.42 -8.87
N THR A 100 -20.19 5.23 -8.25
CA THR A 100 -18.90 5.34 -8.97
C THR A 100 -17.98 4.18 -8.60
N LEU A 101 -17.51 3.45 -9.61
CA LEU A 101 -16.48 2.42 -9.50
C LEU A 101 -15.15 2.98 -10.02
N VAL A 102 -14.10 2.92 -9.20
CA VAL A 102 -12.75 3.35 -9.60
C VAL A 102 -11.85 2.12 -9.72
N ALA A 103 -11.42 1.80 -10.94
CA ALA A 103 -10.54 0.67 -11.24
C ALA A 103 -9.20 1.16 -11.81
N THR A 104 -8.16 1.19 -10.96
CA THR A 104 -6.81 1.67 -11.31
C THR A 104 -5.73 0.89 -10.56
N GLY A 105 -4.46 1.06 -10.97
CA GLY A 105 -3.31 0.43 -10.34
C GLY A 105 -3.13 0.77 -8.85
N THR A 106 -2.38 -0.08 -8.14
CA THR A 106 -2.00 0.14 -6.74
C THR A 106 -1.21 1.45 -6.60
N GLY A 107 -1.41 2.18 -5.51
CA GLY A 107 -0.72 3.45 -5.27
C GLY A 107 -1.14 4.62 -6.16
N SER A 108 -2.21 4.49 -6.97
CA SER A 108 -2.67 5.58 -7.84
C SER A 108 -3.38 6.73 -7.13
N GLY A 109 -3.70 6.55 -5.85
CA GLY A 109 -4.54 7.46 -5.09
C GLY A 109 -6.04 7.20 -5.27
N LYS A 110 -6.46 5.93 -5.20
CA LYS A 110 -7.89 5.53 -5.23
C LYS A 110 -8.65 6.03 -4.01
N THR A 111 -8.01 6.08 -2.85
CA THR A 111 -8.62 6.57 -1.60
C THR A 111 -9.08 8.03 -1.77
N GLU A 112 -8.23 8.86 -2.35
CA GLU A 112 -8.47 10.27 -2.62
C GLU A 112 -9.67 10.48 -3.55
N CYS A 113 -9.94 9.55 -4.47
CA CYS A 113 -11.11 9.61 -5.35
C CYS A 113 -12.43 9.70 -4.58
N PHE A 114 -12.49 9.13 -3.37
CA PHE A 114 -13.68 9.13 -2.51
C PHE A 114 -13.54 10.07 -1.31
N MET A 115 -12.32 10.21 -0.78
CA MET A 115 -12.04 11.03 0.39
C MET A 115 -12.34 12.52 0.15
N PHE A 116 -11.90 13.09 -0.98
CA PHE A 116 -12.13 14.52 -1.23
C PHE A 116 -13.61 14.87 -1.43
N PRO A 117 -14.41 14.12 -2.20
CA PRO A 117 -15.86 14.31 -2.25
C PRO A 117 -16.53 14.23 -0.88
N LEU A 118 -16.13 13.26 -0.06
CA LEU A 118 -16.65 13.07 1.30
C LEU A 118 -16.31 14.27 2.18
N LEU A 119 -15.05 14.72 2.19
CA LEU A 119 -14.62 15.90 2.95
C LEU A 119 -15.37 17.16 2.51
N ASN A 120 -15.56 17.37 1.21
CA ASN A 120 -16.33 18.49 0.69
C ASN A 120 -17.80 18.45 1.16
N HIS A 121 -18.40 17.26 1.21
CA HIS A 121 -19.75 17.08 1.73
C HIS A 121 -19.82 17.40 3.23
N CYS A 122 -18.92 16.84 4.04
CA CYS A 122 -18.85 17.11 5.47
C CYS A 122 -18.59 18.59 5.78
N ALA A 123 -17.75 19.27 5.00
CA ALA A 123 -17.48 20.68 5.17
C ALA A 123 -18.69 21.58 4.87
N GLY A 124 -19.64 21.11 4.05
CA GLY A 124 -20.89 21.80 3.75
C GLY A 124 -22.06 21.42 4.66
N ALA A 125 -21.92 20.38 5.49
CA ALA A 125 -22.97 19.92 6.38
C ALA A 125 -23.09 20.84 7.61
N SER A 126 -24.30 21.30 7.91
CA SER A 126 -24.58 22.17 9.05
C SER A 126 -24.99 21.43 10.32
N GLU A 127 -25.33 20.14 10.20
CA GLU A 127 -25.86 19.33 11.30
C GLU A 127 -24.78 18.44 11.91
N ALA A 128 -24.79 18.31 13.23
CA ALA A 128 -23.93 17.38 13.95
C ALA A 128 -24.40 15.94 13.73
N GLY A 129 -23.50 15.06 13.29
CA GLY A 129 -23.80 13.65 13.09
C GLY A 129 -22.82 12.96 12.16
N VAL A 130 -23.02 11.65 11.97
CA VAL A 130 -22.27 10.87 10.98
C VAL A 130 -22.92 11.07 9.62
N THR A 131 -22.24 11.79 8.72
CA THR A 131 -22.72 12.08 7.36
C THR A 131 -22.09 11.20 6.28
N ALA A 132 -21.09 10.38 6.64
CA ALA A 132 -20.42 9.47 5.72
C ALA A 132 -19.81 8.26 6.44
N VAL A 133 -19.76 7.12 5.72
CA VAL A 133 -19.19 5.86 6.21
C VAL A 133 -18.26 5.30 5.14
N SER A 134 -17.06 4.90 5.55
CA SER A 134 -16.10 4.18 4.70
C SER A 134 -15.90 2.78 5.26
N LEU A 135 -16.01 1.77 4.40
CA LEU A 135 -15.83 0.37 4.76
C LEU A 135 -14.55 -0.15 4.09
N SER A 136 -13.65 -0.72 4.89
CA SER A 136 -12.42 -1.34 4.41
C SER A 136 -12.37 -2.80 4.88
N PRO A 137 -11.96 -3.75 4.03
CA PRO A 137 -12.01 -5.18 4.34
C PRO A 137 -10.99 -5.65 5.40
N LEU A 138 -10.08 -4.78 5.87
CA LEU A 138 -9.08 -5.04 6.91
C LEU A 138 -8.95 -3.78 7.79
N ASP A 139 -8.71 -3.95 9.10
CA ASP A 139 -8.14 -2.92 9.98
C ASP A 139 -6.68 -2.68 9.57
N ALA A 140 -6.46 -2.03 8.44
CA ALA A 140 -5.13 -1.80 7.88
C ALA A 140 -4.73 -0.32 7.95
N GLN A 141 -4.74 0.25 9.16
CA GLN A 141 -4.02 1.48 9.50
C GLN A 141 -3.56 1.40 10.96
N ALA A 142 -2.28 1.06 11.16
CA ALA A 142 -1.49 1.41 12.33
C ALA A 142 -0.27 2.21 11.84
#